data_AF-A0A553P3Y7-F1
#
_entry.id   AF-A0A553P3Y7-F1
#
_cell.length_a   1.000
_cell.length_b   1.000
_cell.length_c   1.000
_cell.angle_alpha   90.00
_cell.angle_beta   90.00
_cell.angle_gamma   90.00
#
_symmetry.space_group_name_H-M   'P 1'
#
loop_
_entity.id
_entity.type
_entity.pdbx_description
1 polymer ?
#
loop_
_entity_poly.entity_id
_entity_poly.type
_entity_poly.pdbx_seq_one_letter_code
_entity_poly.pdbx_strand_id
1 'polypeptide(L)'
;MALAETKTKPNQYTEKIRAFFGSESSLREFEALSNNGDRIEFLFRHPFVETLFKKNALDIKNEGRPHGKSICESKRQRELGNQAFKAGNDEKALRFYNEAMAYAPWRGGESAEIIKSPHMGAIKSSDDFAFSVANRSAALFRLQRYSETLVDVDLALAAHHPKPEKLVERKVRCLIALDAPWLDIQDAAQSQNIKEETLRLWQEEFMKALQLRSLSSKSQAKNEVPSDPTHIRREASLPVIKETNPNIPAFCNAVEVAYRPERGRFGVASRDISFGEVLLVEEPTAVVLKDQELLDHCENCFRDV
;
A
#
# COMPACT_ATOMS: atom_id res chain seq x y z
N MET A 1 -3.33 57.11 29.19
CA MET A 1 -4.61 56.47 28.81
C MET A 1 -4.29 55.03 28.39
N ALA A 2 -4.71 54.06 29.20
CA ALA A 2 -4.52 52.64 28.91
C ALA A 2 -5.38 52.24 27.70
N LEU A 3 -4.76 51.59 26.72
CA LEU A 3 -5.46 50.91 25.62
C LEU A 3 -6.22 49.73 26.22
N ALA A 4 -7.55 49.81 26.17
CA ALA A 4 -8.42 48.74 26.61
C ALA A 4 -8.22 47.52 25.71
N GLU A 5 -7.69 46.45 26.28
CA GLU A 5 -7.71 45.11 25.69
C GLU A 5 -9.17 44.70 25.47
N THR A 6 -9.62 44.76 24.22
CA THR A 6 -10.87 44.13 23.80
C THR A 6 -10.72 42.63 23.93
N LYS A 7 -11.11 42.07 25.08
CA LYS A 7 -11.32 40.64 25.29
C LYS A 7 -12.43 40.16 24.34
N THR A 8 -12.04 39.70 23.15
CA THR A 8 -12.91 38.91 22.27
C THR A 8 -13.38 37.69 23.06
N LYS A 9 -14.70 37.59 23.28
CA LYS A 9 -15.31 36.41 23.91
C LYS A 9 -14.82 35.15 23.18
N PRO A 10 -14.35 34.11 23.90
CA PRO A 10 -13.91 32.88 23.26
C PRO A 10 -15.06 32.34 22.40
N ASN A 11 -14.76 32.12 21.12
CA ASN A 11 -15.70 31.55 20.18
C ASN A 11 -16.19 30.20 20.74
N GLN A 12 -17.48 29.86 20.58
CA GLN A 12 -18.08 28.60 21.06
C GLN A 12 -17.25 27.35 20.67
N TYR A 13 -16.54 27.43 19.53
CA TYR A 13 -15.60 26.40 19.09
C TYR A 13 -14.35 26.28 19.97
N THR A 14 -13.82 27.39 20.50
CA THR A 14 -12.68 27.40 21.42
C THR A 14 -13.02 26.69 22.73
N GLU A 15 -14.24 26.85 23.24
CA GLU A 15 -14.68 26.11 24.44
C GLU A 15 -14.84 24.62 24.17
N LYS A 16 -15.37 24.23 23.00
CA LYS A 16 -15.44 22.81 22.61
C LYS A 16 -14.07 22.17 22.46
N ILE A 17 -13.10 22.89 21.90
CA ILE A 17 -11.72 22.43 21.78
C ILE A 17 -11.10 22.26 23.17
N ARG A 18 -11.25 23.24 24.05
CA ARG A 18 -10.78 23.13 25.45
C ARG A 18 -11.41 21.96 26.19
N ALA A 19 -12.72 21.77 26.03
CA ALA A 19 -13.43 20.63 26.62
C ALA A 19 -12.94 19.30 26.07
N PHE A 20 -12.60 19.24 24.77
CA PHE A 20 -12.01 18.05 24.16
C PHE A 20 -10.67 17.71 24.81
N PHE A 21 -9.72 18.66 24.90
CA PHE A 21 -8.39 18.40 25.49
C PHE A 21 -8.39 18.26 27.02
N GLY A 22 -9.50 18.58 27.69
CA GLY A 22 -9.68 18.45 29.13
C GLY A 22 -8.89 19.45 29.99
N SER A 23 -7.78 20.00 29.50
CA SER A 23 -6.96 21.01 30.17
C SER A 23 -6.30 21.98 29.20
N GLU A 24 -6.09 23.23 29.63
CA GLU A 24 -5.38 24.24 28.84
C GLU A 24 -3.90 23.87 28.65
N SER A 25 -3.30 23.14 29.59
CA SER A 25 -1.93 22.61 29.47
C SER A 25 -1.81 21.61 28.32
N SER A 26 -2.76 20.67 28.20
CA SER A 26 -2.76 19.68 27.12
C SER A 26 -3.00 20.32 25.75
N LEU A 27 -3.85 21.36 25.68
CA LEU A 27 -4.03 22.12 24.44
C LEU A 27 -2.75 22.84 24.02
N ARG A 28 -2.04 23.48 24.97
CA ARG A 28 -0.76 24.15 24.68
C ARG A 28 0.34 23.17 24.28
N GLU A 29 0.38 22.00 24.91
CA GLU A 29 1.30 20.93 24.53
C GLU A 29 1.05 20.48 23.10
N PHE A 30 -0.21 20.27 22.71
CA PHE A 30 -0.60 19.95 21.34
C PHE A 30 -0.25 21.07 20.34
N GLU A 31 -0.54 22.33 20.68
CA GLU A 31 -0.21 23.49 19.84
C GLU A 31 1.30 23.68 19.64
N ALA A 32 2.12 23.28 20.61
CA ALA A 32 3.57 23.34 20.55
C ALA A 32 4.20 22.28 19.63
N LEU A 33 3.46 21.24 19.23
CA LEU A 33 3.95 20.21 18.33
C LEU A 33 4.11 20.75 16.91
N SER A 34 5.27 20.50 16.32
CA SER A 34 5.69 21.08 15.03
C SER A 34 5.33 20.21 13.82
N ASN A 35 5.14 18.90 14.00
CA ASN A 35 4.80 17.98 12.92
C ASN A 35 3.45 17.28 13.18
N ASN A 36 2.82 16.84 12.09
CA ASN A 36 1.51 16.19 12.15
C ASN A 36 1.57 14.77 12.75
N GLY A 37 2.71 14.08 12.67
CA GLY A 37 2.89 12.75 13.25
C GLY A 37 2.75 12.77 14.77
N ASP A 38 3.49 13.66 15.44
CA ASP A 38 3.43 13.84 16.90
C ASP A 38 2.04 14.33 17.33
N ARG A 39 1.41 15.20 16.55
CA ARG A 39 0.03 15.66 16.80
C ARG A 39 -0.96 14.50 16.77
N ILE A 40 -0.83 13.63 15.77
CA ILE A 40 -1.65 12.43 15.65
C ILE A 40 -1.39 11.52 16.85
N GLU A 41 -0.13 11.22 17.17
CA GLU A 41 0.22 10.38 18.32
C GLU A 41 -0.34 10.93 19.65
N PHE A 42 -0.24 12.24 19.85
CA PHE A 42 -0.82 12.93 20.99
C PHE A 42 -2.33 12.71 21.07
N LEU A 43 -3.04 12.88 19.95
CA LEU A 43 -4.48 12.65 19.87
C LEU A 43 -4.84 11.17 20.06
N PHE A 44 -4.01 10.23 19.60
CA PHE A 44 -4.24 8.80 19.78
C PHE A 44 -4.21 8.36 21.25
N ARG A 45 -3.41 9.03 22.08
CA ARG A 45 -3.38 8.82 23.53
C ARG A 45 -4.52 9.52 24.28
N HIS A 46 -5.33 10.31 23.58
CA HIS A 46 -6.42 11.04 24.21
C HIS A 46 -7.56 10.08 24.63
N PRO A 47 -8.07 10.13 25.87
CA PRO A 47 -9.06 9.17 26.37
C PRO A 47 -10.33 9.05 25.53
N PHE A 48 -10.81 10.16 24.98
CA PHE A 48 -11.96 10.16 24.07
C PHE A 48 -11.66 9.38 22.77
N VAL A 49 -10.48 9.60 22.19
CA VAL A 49 -10.05 8.97 20.93
C VAL A 49 -9.80 7.48 21.16
N GLU A 50 -9.13 7.11 22.24
CA GLU A 50 -9.00 5.70 22.64
C GLU A 50 -10.36 5.03 22.79
N THR A 51 -11.32 5.69 23.43
CA THR A 51 -12.67 5.15 23.63
C THR A 51 -13.41 5.00 22.30
N LEU A 52 -13.27 5.96 21.39
CA LEU A 52 -13.86 5.90 20.05
C LEU A 52 -13.34 4.70 19.27
N PHE A 53 -12.02 4.48 19.27
CA PHE A 53 -11.42 3.33 18.59
C PHE A 53 -11.75 2.01 19.28
N LYS A 54 -11.80 1.96 20.62
CA LYS A 54 -12.25 0.76 21.35
C LYS A 54 -13.69 0.40 21.01
N LYS A 55 -14.59 1.38 20.86
CA LYS A 55 -15.98 1.16 20.45
C LYS A 55 -16.08 0.73 18.98
N ASN A 56 -15.41 1.41 18.06
CA ASN A 56 -15.38 1.02 16.65
C ASN A 56 -14.79 -0.39 16.46
N ALA A 57 -13.75 -0.76 17.21
CA ALA A 57 -13.20 -2.12 17.19
C ALA A 57 -14.17 -3.19 17.74
N LEU A 58 -15.15 -2.81 18.57
CA LEU A 58 -16.23 -3.69 19.03
C LEU A 58 -17.36 -3.77 17.99
N ASP A 59 -17.70 -2.67 17.32
CA ASP A 59 -18.72 -2.64 16.26
C ASP A 59 -18.27 -3.43 15.03
N ILE A 60 -16.98 -3.33 14.66
CA ILE A 60 -16.35 -4.12 13.59
C ILE A 60 -16.41 -5.63 13.86
N LYS A 61 -16.40 -6.07 15.13
CA LYS A 61 -16.56 -7.49 15.51
C LYS A 61 -17.99 -7.99 15.36
N ASN A 62 -18.98 -7.10 15.41
CA ASN A 62 -20.40 -7.47 15.38
C ASN A 62 -20.97 -7.61 13.96
N GLU A 63 -20.28 -7.11 12.92
CA GLU A 63 -20.74 -7.19 11.52
C GLU A 63 -20.50 -8.54 10.83
N GLY A 64 -20.05 -9.57 11.56
CA GLY A 64 -19.96 -10.95 11.05
C GLY A 64 -18.93 -11.20 9.94
N ARG A 65 -18.28 -10.16 9.41
CA ARG A 65 -17.04 -10.32 8.64
C ARG A 65 -15.88 -10.48 9.63
N PRO A 66 -15.04 -11.51 9.50
CA PRO A 66 -13.81 -11.59 10.28
C PRO A 66 -12.90 -10.44 9.85
N HIS A 67 -12.96 -9.32 10.55
CA HIS A 67 -12.05 -8.21 10.35
C HIS A 67 -10.80 -8.43 11.21
N GLY A 68 -9.65 -8.54 10.56
CA GLY A 68 -8.35 -8.78 11.20
C GLY A 68 -7.66 -10.05 10.68
N LYS A 69 -6.45 -10.31 11.22
CA LYS A 69 -5.66 -11.47 10.81
C LYS A 69 -6.32 -12.77 11.28
N SER A 70 -6.52 -13.71 10.35
CA SER A 70 -7.15 -15.01 10.59
C SER A 70 -6.45 -16.09 9.79
N ILE A 71 -5.80 -17.03 10.49
CA ILE A 71 -5.12 -18.19 9.86
C ILE A 71 -6.15 -19.06 9.14
N CYS A 72 -7.34 -19.24 9.71
CA CYS A 72 -8.38 -20.07 9.11
C CYS A 72 -8.90 -19.47 7.80
N GLU A 73 -9.18 -18.16 7.78
CA GLU A 73 -9.65 -17.49 6.57
C GLU A 73 -8.54 -17.43 5.51
N SER A 74 -7.31 -17.11 5.91
CA SER A 74 -6.16 -17.13 4.99
C SER A 74 -5.99 -18.48 4.31
N LYS A 75 -6.05 -19.58 5.08
CA LYS A 75 -6.02 -20.95 4.52
C LYS A 75 -7.18 -21.23 3.57
N ARG A 76 -8.41 -20.87 3.97
CA ARG A 76 -9.61 -21.03 3.13
C ARG A 76 -9.46 -20.30 1.79
N GLN A 77 -9.02 -19.05 1.83
CA GLN A 77 -8.81 -18.24 0.63
C GLN A 77 -7.71 -18.82 -0.25
N ARG A 78 -6.62 -19.30 0.35
CA ARG A 78 -5.57 -19.99 -0.39
C ARG A 78 -6.06 -21.28 -1.06
N GLU A 79 -6.96 -22.03 -0.43
CA GLU A 79 -7.58 -23.20 -1.04
C GLU A 79 -8.50 -22.85 -2.22
N LEU A 80 -9.30 -21.78 -2.09
CA LEU A 80 -10.09 -21.24 -3.20
C LEU A 80 -9.21 -20.77 -4.36
N GLY A 81 -8.11 -20.08 -4.05
CA GLY A 81 -7.09 -19.69 -5.01
C GLY A 81 -6.45 -20.89 -5.71
N ASN A 82 -6.10 -21.94 -4.96
CA ASN A 82 -5.56 -23.19 -5.52
C ASN A 82 -6.54 -23.87 -6.47
N GLN A 83 -7.85 -23.83 -6.18
CA GLN A 83 -8.89 -24.37 -7.06
C GLN A 83 -8.98 -23.56 -8.37
N ALA A 84 -9.02 -22.23 -8.27
CA ALA A 84 -9.03 -21.35 -9.43
C ALA A 84 -7.77 -21.51 -10.31
N PHE A 85 -6.60 -21.59 -9.68
CA PHE A 85 -5.31 -21.81 -10.34
C PHE A 85 -5.24 -23.16 -11.06
N LYS A 86 -5.79 -24.22 -10.46
CA LYS A 86 -5.90 -25.55 -11.12
C LYS A 86 -6.86 -25.52 -12.30
N ALA A 87 -7.90 -24.70 -12.24
CA ALA A 87 -8.84 -24.49 -13.33
C ALA A 87 -8.29 -23.57 -14.45
N GLY A 88 -7.06 -23.04 -14.30
CA GLY A 88 -6.45 -22.12 -15.27
C GLY A 88 -7.02 -20.70 -15.23
N ASN A 89 -7.82 -20.37 -14.21
CA ASN A 89 -8.31 -19.00 -14.00
C ASN A 89 -7.35 -18.27 -13.04
N ASP A 90 -6.19 -17.88 -13.57
CA ASP A 90 -5.10 -17.32 -12.78
C ASP A 90 -5.44 -15.92 -12.22
N GLU A 91 -6.20 -15.09 -12.96
CA GLU A 91 -6.77 -13.81 -12.49
C GLU A 91 -7.62 -13.97 -11.22
N LYS A 92 -8.55 -14.94 -11.23
CA LYS A 92 -9.36 -15.23 -10.05
C LYS A 92 -8.51 -15.80 -8.91
N ALA A 93 -7.49 -16.60 -9.24
CA ALA A 93 -6.56 -17.11 -8.25
C ALA A 93 -5.78 -15.99 -7.55
N LEU A 94 -5.33 -14.96 -8.30
CA LEU A 94 -4.65 -13.79 -7.74
C LEU A 94 -5.51 -13.10 -6.67
N ARG A 95 -6.78 -12.84 -6.97
CA ARG A 95 -7.70 -12.20 -6.02
C ARG A 95 -7.81 -12.99 -4.71
N PHE A 96 -7.98 -14.30 -4.80
CA PHE A 96 -8.03 -15.15 -3.61
C PHE A 96 -6.70 -15.22 -2.86
N TYR A 97 -5.56 -15.19 -3.55
CA TYR A 97 -4.26 -15.13 -2.88
C TYR A 97 -4.00 -13.77 -2.23
N ASN A 98 -4.45 -12.67 -2.82
CA ASN A 98 -4.44 -11.34 -2.20
C ASN A 98 -5.30 -11.33 -0.93
N GLU A 99 -6.51 -11.87 -0.98
CA GLU A 99 -7.37 -12.03 0.21
C GLU A 99 -6.69 -12.90 1.27
N ALA A 100 -6.04 -14.01 0.88
CA ALA A 100 -5.30 -14.85 1.80
C ALA A 100 -4.19 -14.07 2.53
N MET A 101 -3.41 -13.25 1.79
CA MET A 101 -2.38 -12.39 2.37
C MET A 101 -2.96 -11.32 3.32
N ALA A 102 -4.12 -10.74 2.99
CA ALA A 102 -4.80 -9.78 3.84
C ALA A 102 -5.17 -10.39 5.20
N TYR A 103 -5.62 -11.65 5.21
CA TYR A 103 -5.90 -12.41 6.44
C TYR A 103 -4.65 -13.00 7.11
N ALA A 104 -3.56 -13.22 6.37
CA ALA A 104 -2.38 -13.89 6.92
C ALA A 104 -1.69 -13.05 8.01
N PRO A 105 -1.48 -13.59 9.22
CA PRO A 105 -0.75 -12.91 10.28
C PRO A 105 0.75 -12.78 9.94
N TRP A 106 1.21 -11.55 9.74
CA TRP A 106 2.64 -11.25 9.55
C TRP A 106 3.34 -11.03 10.90
N ARG A 107 4.53 -11.62 11.07
CA ARG A 107 5.42 -11.37 12.22
C ARG A 107 6.79 -10.93 11.72
N GLY A 108 6.86 -9.70 11.21
CA GLY A 108 8.14 -9.05 10.96
C GLY A 108 8.67 -8.45 12.27
N GLY A 109 9.46 -9.20 13.04
CA GLY A 109 10.15 -8.71 14.24
C GLY A 109 10.63 -9.84 15.17
N GLU A 110 11.72 -9.60 15.92
CA GLU A 110 12.42 -10.56 16.81
C GLU A 110 11.53 -11.22 17.89
N SER A 111 10.29 -10.78 18.06
CA SER A 111 9.32 -11.29 19.04
C SER A 111 8.42 -12.37 18.44
N ALA A 112 9.02 -13.49 18.02
CA ALA A 112 8.30 -14.68 17.57
C ALA A 112 7.65 -15.43 18.76
N GLU A 113 6.75 -14.80 19.51
CA GLU A 113 5.93 -15.52 20.50
C GLU A 113 4.85 -16.33 19.79
N ILE A 114 5.02 -17.65 19.81
CA ILE A 114 4.04 -18.67 19.40
C ILE A 114 2.64 -18.23 19.89
N ILE A 115 1.71 -17.92 18.97
CA ILE A 115 0.29 -17.86 19.34
C ILE A 115 -0.06 -19.29 19.69
N LYS A 116 -0.05 -19.61 21.00
CA LYS A 116 -0.64 -20.84 21.53
C LYS A 116 -2.14 -20.66 21.43
N SER A 117 -2.70 -20.88 20.24
CA SER A 117 -4.14 -21.08 20.12
C SER A 117 -4.45 -22.44 20.77
N PRO A 118 -5.31 -22.52 21.79
CA PRO A 118 -5.57 -23.75 22.53
C PRO A 118 -6.20 -24.86 21.67
N HIS A 119 -6.53 -24.61 20.40
CA HIS A 119 -7.22 -25.55 19.51
C HIS A 119 -6.47 -25.84 18.21
N MET A 120 -5.26 -25.31 18.01
CA MET A 120 -4.44 -25.61 16.84
C MET A 120 -2.98 -25.76 17.27
N GLY A 121 -2.38 -26.92 16.99
CA GLY A 121 -0.96 -27.18 17.23
C GLY A 121 -0.06 -26.09 16.61
N ALA A 122 1.20 -26.05 17.04
CA ALA A 122 2.17 -25.01 16.70
C ALA A 122 2.30 -24.76 15.17
N ILE A 123 1.47 -23.88 14.62
CA ILE A 123 1.63 -23.31 13.29
C ILE A 123 2.40 -22.02 13.48
N LYS A 124 3.63 -21.97 12.98
CA LYS A 124 4.39 -20.72 12.90
C LYS A 124 3.62 -19.82 11.94
N SER A 125 3.07 -18.72 12.45
CA SER A 125 2.19 -17.85 11.68
C SER A 125 2.89 -17.22 10.45
N SER A 126 4.22 -17.20 10.45
CA SER A 126 5.07 -16.85 9.29
C SER A 126 4.80 -17.71 8.05
N ASP A 127 4.48 -18.98 8.26
CA ASP A 127 4.40 -19.94 7.16
C ASP A 127 3.19 -19.66 6.27
N ASP A 128 2.08 -19.22 6.86
CA ASP A 128 0.83 -19.02 6.13
C ASP A 128 0.88 -17.80 5.20
N PHE A 129 1.56 -16.74 5.64
CA PHE A 129 1.91 -15.62 4.75
C PHE A 129 2.86 -16.07 3.65
N ALA A 130 3.94 -16.79 4.00
CA ALA A 130 4.91 -17.28 3.04
C ALA A 130 4.24 -18.16 1.96
N PHE A 131 3.31 -19.05 2.33
CA PHE A 131 2.55 -19.88 1.40
C PHE A 131 1.64 -19.05 0.50
N SER A 132 1.00 -18.02 1.03
CA SER A 132 0.08 -17.18 0.26
C SER A 132 0.82 -16.39 -0.80
N VAL A 133 1.94 -15.76 -0.44
CA VAL A 133 2.82 -15.03 -1.38
C VAL A 133 3.46 -15.99 -2.39
N ALA A 134 3.91 -17.18 -1.96
CA ALA A 134 4.47 -18.20 -2.86
C ALA A 134 3.45 -18.72 -3.88
N ASN A 135 2.18 -18.79 -3.49
CA ASN A 135 1.09 -19.17 -4.38
C ASN A 135 0.71 -18.03 -5.34
N ARG A 136 0.71 -16.78 -4.86
CA ARG A 136 0.46 -15.60 -5.69
C ARG A 136 1.50 -15.44 -6.79
N SER A 137 2.79 -15.56 -6.46
CA SER A 137 3.85 -15.59 -7.47
C SER A 137 3.68 -16.69 -8.51
N ALA A 138 3.04 -17.81 -8.18
CA ALA A 138 2.76 -18.85 -9.16
C ALA A 138 1.73 -18.42 -10.21
N ALA A 139 0.69 -17.72 -9.78
CA ALA A 139 -0.34 -17.15 -10.65
C ALA A 139 0.22 -16.00 -11.49
N LEU A 140 0.97 -15.07 -10.88
CA LEU A 140 1.65 -13.99 -11.60
C LEU A 140 2.58 -14.52 -12.68
N PHE A 141 3.34 -15.58 -12.37
CA PHE A 141 4.25 -16.21 -13.34
C PHE A 141 3.52 -16.77 -14.56
N ARG A 142 2.36 -17.42 -14.38
CA ARG A 142 1.56 -17.93 -15.50
C ARG A 142 0.97 -16.80 -16.35
N LEU A 143 0.66 -15.67 -15.72
CA LEU A 143 0.21 -14.45 -16.37
C LEU A 143 1.36 -13.65 -17.00
N GLN A 144 2.60 -14.16 -16.98
CA GLN A 144 3.80 -13.50 -17.52
C GLN A 144 4.12 -12.14 -16.86
N ARG A 145 3.56 -11.90 -15.67
CA ARG A 145 3.83 -10.74 -14.81
C ARG A 145 5.12 -10.96 -14.04
N TYR A 146 6.25 -11.01 -14.76
CA TYR A 146 7.54 -11.47 -14.23
C TYR A 146 8.13 -10.54 -13.15
N SER A 147 8.00 -9.22 -13.31
CA SER A 147 8.50 -8.25 -12.33
C SER A 147 7.82 -8.40 -10.97
N GLU A 148 6.48 -8.43 -10.94
CA GLU A 148 5.73 -8.69 -9.71
C GLU A 148 5.99 -10.09 -9.13
N THR A 149 6.21 -11.09 -10.00
CA THR A 149 6.57 -12.44 -9.57
C THR A 149 7.88 -12.44 -8.76
N LEU A 150 8.89 -11.67 -9.18
CA LEU A 150 10.17 -11.57 -8.47
C LEU A 150 9.99 -10.99 -7.07
N VAL A 151 9.18 -9.94 -6.94
CA VAL A 151 8.87 -9.32 -5.63
C VAL A 151 8.27 -10.34 -4.67
N ASP A 152 7.29 -11.11 -5.15
CA ASP A 152 6.64 -12.14 -4.33
C ASP A 152 7.57 -13.30 -3.98
N VAL A 153 8.43 -13.72 -4.92
CA VAL A 153 9.41 -14.77 -4.63
C VAL A 153 10.36 -14.33 -3.53
N ASP A 154 10.90 -13.12 -3.62
CA ASP A 154 11.84 -12.59 -2.63
C ASP A 154 11.18 -12.43 -1.26
N LEU A 155 9.93 -11.97 -1.25
CA LEU A 155 9.12 -11.86 -0.03
C LEU A 155 8.84 -13.24 0.60
N ALA A 156 8.55 -14.26 -0.20
CA ALA A 156 8.32 -15.62 0.29
C ALA A 156 9.62 -16.27 0.83
N LEU A 157 10.76 -16.02 0.19
CA LEU A 157 12.08 -16.47 0.67
C LEU A 157 12.47 -15.78 1.98
N ALA A 158 12.26 -14.46 2.07
CA ALA A 158 12.46 -13.69 3.31
C ALA A 158 11.55 -14.15 4.45
N ALA A 159 10.35 -14.64 4.12
CA ALA A 159 9.42 -15.26 5.06
C ALA A 159 9.76 -16.73 5.40
N HIS A 160 10.92 -17.24 4.96
CA HIS A 160 11.40 -18.60 5.19
C HIS A 160 10.46 -19.70 4.70
N HIS A 161 9.88 -19.52 3.51
CA HIS A 161 9.01 -20.53 2.89
C HIS A 161 9.69 -21.92 2.86
N PRO A 162 9.00 -23.01 3.26
CA PRO A 162 9.62 -24.33 3.47
C PRO A 162 10.05 -25.05 2.18
N LYS A 163 9.72 -24.50 1.01
CA LYS A 163 10.08 -25.06 -0.31
C LYS A 163 10.74 -23.99 -1.19
N PRO A 164 11.96 -23.54 -0.87
CA PRO A 164 12.63 -22.48 -1.61
C PRO A 164 13.01 -22.91 -3.03
N GLU A 165 13.18 -24.20 -3.30
CA GLU A 165 13.60 -24.72 -4.61
C GLU A 165 12.65 -24.33 -5.75
N LYS A 166 11.33 -24.39 -5.50
CA LYS A 166 10.30 -23.99 -6.48
C LYS A 166 10.25 -22.48 -6.70
N LEU A 167 10.60 -21.72 -5.67
CA LEU A 167 10.63 -20.27 -5.72
C LEU A 167 11.84 -19.80 -6.53
N VAL A 168 13.01 -20.39 -6.30
CA VAL A 168 14.23 -20.09 -7.07
C VAL A 168 14.08 -20.47 -8.54
N GLU A 169 13.50 -21.62 -8.84
CA GLU A 169 13.22 -22.01 -10.22
C GLU A 169 12.36 -20.95 -10.93
N ARG A 170 11.32 -20.47 -10.25
CA ARG A 170 10.48 -19.38 -10.77
C ARG A 170 11.27 -18.08 -10.91
N LYS A 171 12.10 -17.73 -9.92
CA LYS A 171 12.97 -16.53 -9.93
C LYS A 171 13.88 -16.54 -11.15
N VAL A 172 14.60 -17.64 -11.38
CA VAL A 172 15.52 -17.80 -12.51
C VAL A 172 14.79 -17.68 -13.84
N ARG A 173 13.64 -18.34 -13.99
CA ARG A 173 12.85 -18.22 -15.22
C ARG A 173 12.35 -16.79 -15.47
N CYS A 174 11.97 -16.07 -14.41
CA CYS A 174 11.61 -14.64 -14.52
C CYS A 174 12.81 -13.79 -14.95
N LEU A 175 13.99 -14.00 -14.34
CA LEU A 175 15.22 -13.29 -14.69
C LEU A 175 15.63 -13.54 -16.14
N ILE A 176 15.53 -14.78 -16.61
CA ILE A 176 15.76 -15.12 -18.03
C ILE A 176 14.77 -14.36 -18.91
N ALA A 177 13.48 -14.36 -18.57
CA ALA A 177 12.44 -13.69 -19.35
C ALA A 177 12.56 -12.15 -19.38
N LEU A 178 13.11 -11.55 -18.33
CA LEU A 178 13.37 -10.11 -18.18
C LEU A 178 14.75 -9.68 -18.71
N ASP A 179 15.47 -10.56 -19.39
CA ASP A 179 16.78 -10.29 -19.98
C ASP A 179 17.84 -9.88 -18.95
N ALA A 180 17.71 -10.36 -17.71
CA ALA A 180 18.68 -10.09 -16.66
C ALA A 180 20.04 -10.72 -17.01
N PRO A 181 21.16 -10.10 -16.58
CA PRO A 181 22.49 -10.67 -16.70
C PRO A 181 22.56 -12.08 -16.11
N TRP A 182 23.39 -12.94 -16.73
CA TRP A 182 23.66 -14.29 -16.21
C TRP A 182 24.16 -14.28 -14.75
N LEU A 183 24.88 -13.23 -14.34
CA LEU A 183 25.37 -13.10 -12.97
C LEU A 183 24.22 -13.10 -11.94
N ASP A 184 23.15 -12.37 -12.20
CA ASP A 184 21.98 -12.29 -11.30
C ASP A 184 21.28 -13.66 -11.20
N ILE A 185 21.25 -14.41 -12.31
CA ILE A 185 20.71 -15.77 -12.36
C ILE A 185 21.57 -16.73 -11.53
N GLN A 186 22.89 -16.61 -11.66
CA GLN A 186 23.85 -17.43 -10.93
C GLN A 186 23.76 -17.17 -9.41
N ASP A 187 23.69 -15.90 -9.01
CA ASP A 187 23.56 -15.50 -7.60
C ASP A 187 22.25 -16.03 -7.00
N ALA A 188 21.14 -15.92 -7.74
CA ALA A 188 19.86 -16.48 -7.31
C ALA A 188 19.94 -18.00 -7.08
N ALA A 189 20.62 -18.74 -7.96
CA ALA A 189 20.78 -20.20 -7.84
C ALA A 189 21.70 -20.61 -6.68
N GLN A 190 22.81 -19.89 -6.47
CA GLN A 190 23.77 -20.20 -5.41
C GLN A 190 23.19 -19.99 -4.01
N SER A 191 22.30 -19.00 -3.84
CA SER A 191 21.69 -18.66 -2.55
C SER A 191 20.90 -19.79 -1.88
N GLN A 192 20.50 -20.83 -2.63
CA GLN A 192 19.66 -21.94 -2.13
C GLN A 192 20.26 -23.33 -2.38
N ASN A 193 21.58 -23.42 -2.62
CA ASN A 193 22.30 -24.68 -2.81
C ASN A 193 21.69 -25.58 -3.91
N ILE A 194 21.30 -24.98 -5.04
CA ILE A 194 20.72 -25.69 -6.18
C ILE A 194 21.75 -26.66 -6.76
N LYS A 195 21.28 -27.85 -7.19
CA LYS A 195 22.14 -28.87 -7.80
C LYS A 195 22.77 -28.35 -9.10
N GLU A 196 24.04 -28.69 -9.30
CA GLU A 196 24.80 -28.34 -10.51
C GLU A 196 24.10 -28.76 -11.81
N GLU A 197 23.43 -29.91 -11.82
CA GLU A 197 22.65 -30.38 -12.97
C GLU A 197 21.49 -29.43 -13.33
N THR A 198 20.75 -28.93 -12.33
CA THR A 198 19.68 -27.96 -12.53
C THR A 198 20.23 -26.63 -13.04
N LEU A 199 21.39 -26.19 -12.52
CA LEU A 199 22.04 -24.96 -12.96
C LEU A 199 22.42 -25.03 -14.44
N ARG A 200 22.94 -26.18 -14.90
CA ARG A 200 23.25 -26.40 -16.33
C ARG A 200 22.00 -26.31 -17.22
N LEU A 201 20.88 -26.88 -16.78
CA LEU A 201 19.61 -26.76 -17.51
C LEU A 201 19.17 -25.31 -17.66
N TRP A 202 19.27 -24.51 -16.60
CA TRP A 202 18.95 -23.07 -16.66
C TRP A 202 19.94 -22.29 -17.51
N GLN A 203 21.21 -22.68 -17.53
CA GLN A 203 22.21 -22.09 -18.43
C GLN A 203 21.85 -22.35 -19.90
N GLU A 204 21.44 -23.57 -20.24
CA GLU A 204 20.96 -23.89 -21.58
C GLU A 204 19.71 -23.11 -21.97
N GLU A 205 18.75 -22.96 -21.05
CA GLU A 205 17.54 -22.13 -21.26
C GLU A 205 17.90 -20.67 -21.50
N PHE A 206 18.82 -20.10 -20.71
CA PHE A 206 19.32 -18.74 -20.89
C PHE A 206 19.99 -18.55 -22.26
N MET A 207 20.86 -19.47 -22.66
CA MET A 207 21.55 -19.41 -23.96
C MET A 207 20.57 -19.53 -25.14
N LYS A 208 19.56 -20.40 -25.03
CA LYS A 208 18.49 -20.52 -26.03
C LYS A 208 17.68 -19.23 -26.14
N ALA A 209 17.33 -18.61 -25.01
CA ALA A 209 16.63 -17.32 -25.00
C ALA A 209 17.48 -16.22 -25.67
N LEU A 210 18.78 -16.15 -25.36
CA LEU A 210 19.72 -15.22 -26.00
C LEU A 210 19.81 -15.44 -27.52
N GLN A 211 19.87 -16.70 -27.96
CA GLN A 211 19.95 -17.05 -29.38
C GLN A 211 18.67 -16.67 -30.14
N LEU A 212 17.50 -16.95 -29.57
CA LEU A 212 16.20 -16.53 -30.15
C LEU A 212 16.13 -15.01 -30.30
N ARG A 213 16.66 -14.25 -29.34
CA ARG A 213 16.74 -12.78 -29.40
C ARG A 213 17.72 -12.26 -30.44
N SER A 214 18.87 -12.91 -30.59
CA SER A 214 19.85 -12.59 -31.64
C SER A 214 19.29 -12.80 -33.06
N LEU A 215 18.35 -13.74 -33.20
CA LEU A 215 17.64 -13.99 -34.45
C LEU A 215 16.52 -12.96 -34.70
N SER A 216 15.81 -12.52 -33.66
CA SER A 216 14.76 -11.50 -33.77
C SER A 216 15.30 -10.07 -33.93
N SER A 217 16.48 -9.76 -33.38
CA SER A 217 17.11 -8.43 -33.47
C SER A 217 17.57 -8.05 -34.89
N LYS A 218 17.74 -9.02 -35.80
CA LYS A 218 17.94 -8.75 -37.24
C LYS A 218 16.68 -8.22 -37.95
N SER A 219 15.52 -8.27 -37.30
CA SER A 219 14.23 -7.83 -37.86
C SER A 219 13.57 -6.67 -37.10
N GLN A 220 14.11 -6.24 -35.96
CA GLN A 220 13.52 -5.18 -35.14
C GLN A 220 14.58 -4.25 -34.55
N ALA A 221 15.06 -3.31 -35.36
CA ALA A 221 15.74 -2.09 -34.88
C ALA A 221 14.75 -0.98 -34.44
N LYS A 222 13.49 -1.32 -34.12
CA LYS A 222 12.43 -0.37 -33.74
C LYS A 222 11.42 -0.88 -32.72
N ASN A 223 11.75 -1.93 -31.96
CA ASN A 223 10.93 -2.27 -30.80
C ASN A 223 11.67 -1.84 -29.55
N GLU A 224 11.58 -0.53 -29.27
CA GLU A 224 11.39 -0.11 -27.88
C GLU A 224 10.33 -1.05 -27.30
N VAL A 225 10.68 -1.69 -26.20
CA VAL A 225 9.76 -2.48 -25.38
C VAL A 225 8.45 -1.69 -25.31
N PRO A 226 7.30 -2.23 -25.72
CA PRO A 226 6.04 -1.78 -25.18
C PRO A 226 6.17 -2.11 -23.70
N SER A 227 6.68 -1.15 -22.93
CA SER A 227 6.35 -1.05 -21.52
C SER A 227 4.85 -1.16 -21.52
N ASP A 228 4.35 -2.25 -20.92
CA ASP A 228 2.93 -2.40 -20.70
C ASP A 228 2.44 -1.07 -20.12
N PRO A 229 1.53 -0.34 -20.81
CA PRO A 229 1.09 0.99 -20.36
C PRO A 229 0.11 0.88 -19.18
N THR A 230 0.21 -0.19 -18.39
CA THR A 230 -0.40 -0.28 -17.07
C THR A 230 0.48 0.55 -16.11
N HIS A 231 0.21 1.84 -16.14
CA HIS A 231 0.61 2.82 -15.11
C HIS A 231 2.09 3.24 -15.04
N ILE A 232 2.74 3.56 -16.17
CA ILE A 232 3.63 4.75 -16.14
C ILE A 232 2.70 5.96 -16.07
N ARG A 233 2.18 6.21 -14.87
CA ARG A 233 1.51 7.46 -14.55
C ARG A 233 2.58 8.52 -14.77
N ARG A 234 2.52 9.22 -15.91
CA ARG A 234 3.23 10.49 -16.06
C ARG A 234 2.88 11.25 -14.79
N GLU A 235 3.88 11.57 -13.98
CA GLU A 235 3.71 12.50 -12.89
C GLU A 235 3.23 13.79 -13.55
N ALA A 236 1.90 13.95 -13.64
CA ALA A 236 1.30 15.17 -14.10
C ALA A 236 1.72 16.18 -13.05
N SER A 237 2.55 17.14 -13.43
CA SER A 237 2.95 18.21 -12.53
C SER A 237 1.68 18.87 -12.01
N LEU A 238 1.62 19.05 -10.69
CA LEU A 238 0.49 19.74 -10.09
C LEU A 238 0.36 21.13 -10.73
N PRO A 239 -0.87 21.58 -11.00
CA PRO A 239 -1.08 22.93 -11.53
C PRO A 239 -0.50 23.95 -10.55
N VAL A 240 0.07 25.03 -11.08
CA VAL A 240 0.68 26.10 -10.27
C VAL A 240 -0.24 27.31 -10.24
N ILE A 241 -0.57 27.77 -9.03
CA ILE A 241 -1.30 29.02 -8.84
C ILE A 241 -0.31 30.17 -9.00
N LYS A 242 -0.57 31.08 -9.95
CA LYS A 242 0.29 32.25 -10.23
C LYS A 242 0.22 33.28 -9.12
N GLU A 243 -0.99 33.57 -8.64
CA GLU A 243 -1.28 34.58 -7.63
C GLU A 243 -2.13 33.97 -6.53
N THR A 244 -1.56 33.82 -5.34
CA THR A 244 -2.21 33.17 -4.20
C THR A 244 -2.98 34.18 -3.35
N ASN A 245 -4.02 33.70 -2.67
CA ASN A 245 -4.70 34.47 -1.65
C ASN A 245 -3.73 34.64 -0.45
N PRO A 246 -3.49 35.87 0.04
CA PRO A 246 -2.53 36.13 1.11
C PRO A 246 -2.94 35.51 2.46
N ASN A 247 -4.23 35.30 2.69
CA ASN A 247 -4.73 34.70 3.93
C ASN A 247 -4.76 33.17 3.86
N ILE A 248 -4.92 32.59 2.66
CA ILE A 248 -5.02 31.15 2.46
C ILE A 248 -4.24 30.78 1.18
N PRO A 249 -2.94 30.50 1.28
CA PRO A 249 -2.06 30.32 0.12
C PRO A 249 -2.45 29.16 -0.82
N ALA A 250 -3.26 28.21 -0.35
CA ALA A 250 -3.80 27.13 -1.18
C ALA A 250 -4.77 27.64 -2.25
N PHE A 251 -5.47 28.75 -2.00
CA PHE A 251 -6.37 29.38 -2.97
C PHE A 251 -5.65 30.40 -3.85
N CYS A 252 -6.14 30.58 -5.07
CA CYS A 252 -5.80 31.76 -5.86
C CYS A 252 -6.44 33.02 -5.27
N ASN A 253 -5.91 34.19 -5.66
CA ASN A 253 -6.42 35.49 -5.19
C ASN A 253 -7.87 35.82 -5.64
N ALA A 254 -8.45 35.03 -6.55
CA ALA A 254 -9.82 35.19 -7.01
C ALA A 254 -10.86 34.61 -6.04
N VAL A 255 -10.44 33.89 -4.99
CA VAL A 255 -11.35 33.24 -4.03
C VAL A 255 -11.16 33.80 -2.64
N GLU A 256 -12.24 34.33 -2.07
CA GLU A 256 -12.33 34.73 -0.66
C GLU A 256 -13.16 33.70 0.12
N VAL A 257 -12.77 33.41 1.36
CA VAL A 257 -13.53 32.53 2.24
C VAL A 257 -14.47 33.35 3.12
N ALA A 258 -15.76 33.22 2.86
CA ALA A 258 -16.82 33.81 3.67
C ALA A 258 -17.39 32.78 4.67
N TYR A 259 -18.11 33.25 5.69
CA TYR A 259 -18.80 32.41 6.66
C TYR A 259 -20.26 32.85 6.81
N ARG A 260 -21.16 31.86 6.89
CA ARG A 260 -22.56 32.06 7.28
C ARG A 260 -22.97 31.00 8.30
N PRO A 261 -23.67 31.35 9.39
CA PRO A 261 -24.07 30.40 10.42
C PRO A 261 -24.82 29.16 9.89
N GLU A 262 -25.62 29.31 8.83
CA GLU A 262 -26.48 28.25 8.29
C GLU A 262 -25.74 27.21 7.44
N ARG A 263 -24.56 27.55 6.88
CA ARG A 263 -23.81 26.67 5.96
C ARG A 263 -22.31 26.53 6.27
N GLY A 264 -21.78 27.31 7.22
CA GLY A 264 -20.37 27.34 7.54
C GLY A 264 -19.54 28.19 6.59
N ARG A 265 -18.28 27.79 6.38
CA ARG A 265 -17.32 28.47 5.49
C ARG A 265 -17.59 28.11 4.03
N PHE A 266 -17.48 29.08 3.12
CA PHE A 266 -17.62 28.85 1.68
C PHE A 266 -16.76 29.83 0.89
N GLY A 267 -16.27 29.38 -0.27
CA GLY A 267 -15.56 30.24 -1.22
C GLY A 267 -16.53 31.16 -1.97
N VAL A 268 -16.12 32.41 -2.16
CA VAL A 268 -16.80 33.44 -2.95
C VAL A 268 -15.79 33.99 -3.94
N ALA A 269 -16.20 34.17 -5.19
CA ALA A 269 -15.36 34.83 -6.18
C ALA A 269 -15.23 36.33 -5.85
N SER A 270 -14.00 36.82 -5.69
CA SER A 270 -13.71 38.26 -5.47
C SER A 270 -13.61 39.04 -6.77
N ARG A 271 -13.46 38.34 -7.90
CA ARG A 271 -13.44 38.87 -9.27
C ARG A 271 -13.93 37.82 -10.27
N ASP A 272 -14.06 38.20 -11.52
CA ASP A 272 -14.32 37.25 -12.61
C ASP A 272 -13.16 36.24 -12.74
N ILE A 273 -13.54 34.97 -12.91
CA ILE A 273 -12.63 33.82 -13.04
C ILE A 273 -12.60 33.39 -14.50
N SER A 274 -11.40 33.30 -15.07
CA SER A 274 -11.24 32.88 -16.47
C SER A 274 -11.40 31.37 -16.62
N PHE A 275 -11.85 30.93 -17.80
CA PHE A 275 -11.90 29.50 -18.11
C PHE A 275 -10.50 28.87 -18.04
N GLY A 276 -10.37 27.74 -17.35
CA GLY A 276 -9.10 27.04 -17.14
C GLY A 276 -8.22 27.62 -16.04
N GLU A 277 -8.67 28.66 -15.32
CA GLU A 277 -7.97 29.20 -14.16
C GLU A 277 -8.04 28.24 -12.95
N VAL A 278 -6.91 28.04 -12.29
CA VAL A 278 -6.77 27.12 -11.16
C VAL A 278 -7.13 27.86 -9.86
N LEU A 279 -8.18 27.39 -9.18
CA LEU A 279 -8.70 28.08 -7.99
C LEU A 279 -8.08 27.65 -6.67
N LEU A 280 -7.73 26.37 -6.56
CA LEU A 280 -7.26 25.74 -5.34
C LEU A 280 -6.25 24.64 -5.70
N VAL A 281 -5.12 24.64 -5.02
CA VAL A 281 -4.14 23.55 -5.04
C VAL A 281 -3.78 23.29 -3.58
N GLU A 282 -4.11 22.09 -3.11
CA GLU A 282 -3.92 21.70 -1.72
C GLU A 282 -3.36 20.29 -1.68
N GLU A 283 -2.43 20.07 -0.76
CA GLU A 283 -1.96 18.73 -0.43
C GLU A 283 -2.96 18.10 0.55
N PRO A 284 -3.54 16.94 0.24
CA PRO A 284 -4.54 16.32 1.11
C PRO A 284 -3.91 15.98 2.46
N THR A 285 -4.62 16.27 3.56
CA THR A 285 -4.15 15.91 4.91
C THR A 285 -4.08 14.40 5.12
N ALA A 286 -4.97 13.65 4.46
CA ALA A 286 -4.97 12.20 4.45
C ALA A 286 -5.53 11.70 3.12
N VAL A 287 -5.04 10.54 2.68
CA VAL A 287 -5.56 9.83 1.51
C VAL A 287 -5.93 8.43 1.97
N VAL A 288 -7.11 7.97 1.55
CA VAL A 288 -7.59 6.61 1.81
C VAL A 288 -8.02 5.99 0.50
N LEU A 289 -7.77 4.69 0.34
CA LEU A 289 -8.34 3.94 -0.77
C LEU A 289 -9.87 3.87 -0.60
N LYS A 290 -10.57 3.80 -1.72
CA LYS A 290 -11.99 3.44 -1.69
C LYS A 290 -12.10 1.96 -1.36
N ASP A 291 -13.14 1.56 -0.63
CA ASP A 291 -13.36 0.17 -0.22
C ASP A 291 -13.34 -0.83 -1.39
N GLN A 292 -13.76 -0.38 -2.57
CA GLN A 292 -13.79 -1.19 -3.80
C GLN A 292 -12.41 -1.56 -4.33
N GLU A 293 -11.40 -0.74 -4.02
CA GLU A 293 -10.02 -0.84 -4.52
C GLU A 293 -9.09 -1.52 -3.50
N LEU A 294 -9.61 -1.95 -2.34
CA LEU A 294 -8.79 -2.53 -1.24
C LEU A 294 -8.21 -3.91 -1.58
N LEU A 295 -8.76 -4.60 -2.59
CA LEU A 295 -8.35 -5.96 -2.93
C LEU A 295 -7.29 -6.01 -4.04
N ASP A 296 -7.15 -4.94 -4.79
CA ASP A 296 -6.28 -4.82 -5.94
C ASP A 296 -5.34 -3.61 -5.85
N HIS A 297 -5.47 -2.71 -4.87
CA HIS A 297 -4.51 -1.63 -4.63
C HIS A 297 -3.91 -1.67 -3.23
N CYS A 298 -2.64 -1.28 -3.12
CA CYS A 298 -1.95 -1.16 -1.83
C CYS A 298 -2.36 0.12 -1.09
N GLU A 299 -2.78 0.01 0.17
CA GLU A 299 -3.18 1.15 1.03
C GLU A 299 -2.05 2.15 1.31
N ASN A 300 -0.78 1.76 1.14
CA ASN A 300 0.36 2.64 1.40
C ASN A 300 0.84 3.37 0.14
N CYS A 301 0.97 2.67 -0.99
CA CYS A 301 1.50 3.26 -2.22
C CYS A 301 0.44 3.55 -3.29
N PHE A 302 -0.81 3.12 -3.08
CA PHE A 302 -1.95 3.28 -4.00
C PHE A 302 -1.72 2.69 -5.39
N ARG A 303 -0.82 1.71 -5.51
CA ARG A 303 -0.54 0.99 -6.75
C ARG A 303 -1.25 -0.35 -6.76
N ASP A 304 -1.57 -0.79 -7.96
CA ASP A 304 -2.16 -2.08 -8.24
C ASP A 304 -1.25 -3.21 -7.73
N VAL A 305 -1.87 -4.30 -7.27
CA VAL A 305 -1.23 -5.48 -6.66
C VAL A 305 -1.41 -6.68 -7.60
#